data_AF-A6FZS2-F1
#
_entry.id   AF-A6FZS2-F1
#
_cell.length_a   1.000
_cell.length_b   1.000
_cell.length_c   1.000
_cell.angle_alpha   90.00
_cell.angle_beta   90.00
_cell.angle_gamma   90.00
#
_symmetry.space_group_name_H-M   'P 1'
#
loop_
_entity.id
_entity.type
_entity.pdbx_description
1 polymer ?
#
loop_
_entity_poly.entity_id
_entity_poly.type
_entity_poly.pdbx_seq_one_letter_code
_entity_poly.pdbx_strand_id
1 'polypeptide(L)'
;MTSLPWVARVGAALIVTATLGMSACTNEPPSGDEAESSTIADTETDSETTNTTQEEESTSEVDDGGASFYAGPEDDTTTGAPPDCDPFAQDCPEGEKCVPYAWSSPSLDSNKCVPVLGSQGEGEPCTYSGVFESTDDCDETSFCFIFNTEGEGLCQSFCTGTVDAPVCGQGQTCVIDGQGSINLCIDTCDPLAPACPEPLGCTWISPDFLCTSHEETDLLGESCEEIANCGPGLTCVDSEALPECASTACCAEFCALDDPEAVCTLEGTQCEPFYSPGQAPEGLENVGICIAPPP
;
A
#
# COMPACT_ATOMS: atom_id res chain seq x y z
N MET A 1 13.39 -20.49 -53.07
CA MET A 1 13.04 -21.78 -53.73
C MET A 1 14.25 -22.70 -53.52
N THR A 2 14.17 -23.87 -52.87
CA THR A 2 12.99 -24.68 -52.47
C THR A 2 13.21 -25.43 -51.13
N SER A 3 12.10 -25.62 -50.39
CA SER A 3 11.75 -26.81 -49.57
C SER A 3 12.68 -27.35 -48.46
N LEU A 4 12.21 -27.21 -47.21
CA LEU A 4 12.23 -28.20 -46.10
C LEU A 4 11.57 -29.56 -46.53
N PRO A 5 11.52 -30.67 -45.72
CA PRO A 5 11.57 -30.75 -44.25
C PRO A 5 12.33 -31.93 -43.57
N TRP A 6 12.62 -31.73 -42.27
CA TRP A 6 12.27 -32.57 -41.11
C TRP A 6 12.07 -34.10 -41.28
N VAL A 7 12.76 -34.89 -40.44
CA VAL A 7 12.38 -36.27 -40.09
C VAL A 7 12.45 -36.42 -38.57
N ALA A 8 11.31 -36.72 -37.94
CA ALA A 8 11.23 -36.99 -36.50
C ALA A 8 11.75 -38.40 -36.14
N ARG A 9 12.17 -38.59 -34.89
CA ARG A 9 12.31 -39.91 -34.28
C ARG A 9 11.58 -39.97 -32.94
N VAL A 10 10.53 -40.79 -32.91
CA VAL A 10 9.83 -41.19 -31.70
C VAL A 10 10.71 -42.14 -30.89
N GLY A 11 10.88 -41.86 -29.60
CA GLY A 11 11.38 -42.79 -28.59
C GLY A 11 10.38 -42.80 -27.44
N ALA A 12 9.97 -43.98 -26.97
CA ALA A 12 8.86 -44.14 -26.02
C ALA A 12 9.22 -45.08 -24.87
N ALA A 13 8.48 -44.95 -23.76
CA ALA A 13 8.65 -45.64 -22.47
C ALA A 13 9.94 -45.22 -21.70
N LEU A 14 9.92 -45.09 -20.38
CA LEU A 14 9.21 -45.93 -19.40
C LEU A 14 8.49 -45.15 -18.28
N ILE A 15 7.45 -45.78 -17.71
CA ILE A 15 6.74 -45.31 -16.52
C ILE A 15 7.30 -46.01 -15.28
N VAL A 16 7.62 -45.25 -14.23
CA VAL A 16 7.78 -45.76 -12.86
C VAL A 16 7.06 -44.81 -11.90
N THR A 17 5.88 -45.17 -11.46
CA THR A 17 5.15 -44.49 -10.38
C THR A 17 5.52 -45.10 -9.04
N ALA A 18 6.02 -44.30 -8.09
CA ALA A 18 6.27 -44.71 -6.71
C ALA A 18 5.36 -43.92 -5.77
N THR A 19 4.42 -44.60 -5.12
CA THR A 19 3.44 -44.01 -4.18
C THR A 19 3.63 -44.59 -2.78
N LEU A 20 4.19 -43.78 -1.88
CA LEU A 20 4.40 -44.01 -0.44
C LEU A 20 4.46 -42.61 0.21
N GLY A 21 3.77 -42.30 1.31
CA GLY A 21 2.73 -43.05 2.01
C GLY A 21 2.09 -42.15 3.08
N MET A 22 0.80 -42.30 3.34
CA MET A 22 0.07 -41.46 4.29
C MET A 22 0.34 -41.92 5.73
N SER A 23 0.77 -40.98 6.59
CA SER A 23 0.80 -41.17 8.06
C SER A 23 -0.17 -40.17 8.69
N ALA A 24 -1.34 -40.66 9.13
CA ALA A 24 -2.29 -39.87 9.91
C ALA A 24 -2.08 -40.14 11.39
N CYS A 25 -1.89 -39.07 12.18
CA CYS A 25 -1.92 -39.10 13.63
C CYS A 25 -2.96 -38.07 14.12
N THR A 26 -4.19 -38.53 14.37
CA THR A 26 -5.21 -37.74 15.06
C THR A 26 -4.82 -37.54 16.53
N ASN A 27 -5.10 -36.35 17.06
CA ASN A 27 -5.25 -36.09 18.49
C ASN A 27 -6.55 -35.31 18.69
N GLU A 28 -7.39 -35.77 19.62
CA GLU A 28 -8.62 -35.09 20.04
C GLU A 28 -8.33 -34.02 21.12
N PRO A 29 -9.15 -32.97 21.22
CA PRO A 29 -8.96 -31.91 22.21
C PRO A 29 -9.48 -32.31 23.62
N PRO A 30 -8.90 -31.77 24.70
CA PRO A 30 -9.53 -31.81 26.02
C PRO A 30 -10.65 -30.78 26.13
N SER A 31 -11.84 -31.20 26.56
CA SER A 31 -12.91 -30.29 26.99
C SER A 31 -12.62 -29.74 28.40
N GLY A 32 -13.06 -28.52 28.68
CA GLY A 32 -12.93 -27.88 30.00
C GLY A 32 -13.93 -26.73 30.16
N ASP A 33 -14.87 -26.90 31.08
CA ASP A 33 -16.09 -26.08 31.23
C ASP A 33 -15.94 -24.83 32.13
N GLU A 34 -16.82 -23.86 31.89
CA GLU A 34 -17.52 -22.94 32.83
C GLU A 34 -16.73 -22.14 33.89
N ALA A 35 -16.93 -20.80 33.92
CA ALA A 35 -17.69 -20.14 35.01
C ALA A 35 -17.89 -18.61 34.80
N GLU A 36 -18.94 -18.07 35.43
CA GLU A 36 -19.50 -16.71 35.28
C GLU A 36 -18.75 -15.56 36.03
N SER A 37 -19.34 -14.35 35.91
CA SER A 37 -19.23 -13.13 36.76
C SER A 37 -18.24 -12.04 36.31
N SER A 38 -18.54 -10.74 36.45
CA SER A 38 -19.56 -10.09 37.30
C SER A 38 -20.17 -8.79 36.72
N THR A 39 -21.23 -8.26 37.37
CA THR A 39 -22.10 -7.17 36.88
C THR A 39 -21.87 -5.79 37.54
N ILE A 40 -21.82 -4.72 36.73
CA ILE A 40 -21.83 -3.27 37.06
C ILE A 40 -22.48 -2.56 35.84
N ALA A 41 -23.56 -1.76 35.84
CA ALA A 41 -24.45 -1.12 36.84
C ALA A 41 -23.86 0.08 37.63
N ASP A 42 -24.42 1.30 37.63
CA ASP A 42 -25.71 1.82 37.09
C ASP A 42 -25.65 3.38 37.01
N THR A 43 -26.76 4.03 36.59
CA THR A 43 -27.20 5.41 36.93
C THR A 43 -26.69 6.63 36.13
N GLU A 44 -27.59 7.11 35.27
CA GLU A 44 -28.05 8.50 34.99
C GLU A 44 -27.33 9.74 35.55
N THR A 45 -27.41 10.87 34.83
CA THR A 45 -28.18 12.06 35.28
C THR A 45 -28.49 13.03 34.11
N ASP A 46 -29.71 13.56 34.12
CA ASP A 46 -30.29 14.53 33.18
C ASP A 46 -29.79 15.99 33.37
N SER A 47 -29.94 16.84 32.35
CA SER A 47 -29.99 18.31 32.48
C SER A 47 -30.62 18.99 31.25
N GLU A 48 -31.95 19.18 31.30
CA GLU A 48 -32.63 20.27 30.59
C GLU A 48 -31.89 21.62 30.73
N THR A 49 -31.95 22.48 29.71
CA THR A 49 -32.26 23.90 29.92
C THR A 49 -32.97 24.48 28.69
N THR A 50 -34.28 24.65 28.83
CA THR A 50 -35.15 25.38 27.90
C THR A 50 -34.84 26.88 27.89
N ASN A 51 -35.00 27.56 26.75
CA ASN A 51 -35.25 29.01 26.77
C ASN A 51 -36.16 29.44 25.59
N THR A 52 -37.08 30.38 25.84
CA THR A 52 -38.21 30.67 24.94
C THR A 52 -38.61 32.15 24.95
N THR A 53 -38.63 32.78 23.77
CA THR A 53 -39.47 33.95 23.38
C THR A 53 -39.47 33.96 21.83
N GLN A 54 -40.57 33.97 21.05
CA GLN A 54 -41.68 34.94 20.95
C GLN A 54 -41.20 36.38 20.58
N GLU A 55 -41.81 37.14 19.65
CA GLU A 55 -42.94 36.87 18.73
C GLU A 55 -43.03 37.94 17.60
N GLU A 56 -43.85 37.68 16.57
CA GLU A 56 -44.54 38.66 15.68
C GLU A 56 -43.70 39.64 14.80
N GLU A 57 -44.16 40.15 13.64
CA GLU A 57 -45.31 39.85 12.76
C GLU A 57 -45.04 40.34 11.32
N SER A 58 -45.58 39.68 10.29
CA SER A 58 -46.23 40.37 9.14
C SER A 58 -46.92 39.41 8.17
N THR A 59 -48.10 39.80 7.70
CA THR A 59 -48.99 39.01 6.86
C THR A 59 -48.85 39.31 5.36
N SER A 60 -49.01 38.30 4.51
CA SER A 60 -49.84 38.41 3.29
C SER A 60 -50.19 37.04 2.72
N GLU A 61 -51.47 36.81 2.43
CA GLU A 61 -52.01 35.59 1.84
C GLU A 61 -52.04 35.69 0.30
N VAL A 62 -51.71 34.60 -0.41
CA VAL A 62 -52.20 34.31 -1.77
C VAL A 62 -52.47 32.79 -1.87
N ASP A 63 -53.51 32.41 -2.62
CA ASP A 63 -54.14 31.08 -2.58
C ASP A 63 -53.89 30.21 -3.84
N ASP A 64 -54.07 28.90 -3.66
CA ASP A 64 -54.21 27.79 -4.64
C ASP A 64 -53.05 27.50 -5.64
N GLY A 65 -52.99 26.24 -6.11
CA GLY A 65 -52.13 25.80 -7.21
C GLY A 65 -51.15 24.65 -6.92
N GLY A 66 -51.60 23.56 -6.28
CA GLY A 66 -50.72 22.45 -5.92
C GLY A 66 -50.09 21.69 -7.10
N ALA A 67 -48.75 21.59 -7.10
CA ALA A 67 -47.98 20.66 -7.94
C ALA A 67 -46.80 20.08 -7.13
N SER A 68 -46.61 18.76 -7.20
CA SER A 68 -45.55 18.08 -6.44
C SER A 68 -44.17 18.38 -7.03
N PHE A 69 -43.29 18.97 -6.22
CA PHE A 69 -41.85 18.98 -6.44
C PHE A 69 -41.20 18.05 -5.43
N TYR A 70 -40.47 17.04 -5.92
CA TYR A 70 -39.51 16.33 -5.09
C TYR A 70 -38.34 17.28 -4.84
N ALA A 71 -38.14 17.67 -3.58
CA ALA A 71 -36.81 18.06 -3.14
C ALA A 71 -35.97 16.77 -3.05
N GLY A 72 -35.04 16.61 -3.99
CA GLY A 72 -33.86 15.79 -3.70
C GLY A 72 -33.00 16.52 -2.64
N PRO A 73 -32.11 15.82 -1.93
CA PRO A 73 -31.17 16.48 -1.03
C PRO A 73 -30.38 17.55 -1.79
N GLU A 74 -30.10 18.68 -1.13
CA GLU A 74 -29.31 19.74 -1.72
C GLU A 74 -27.89 19.28 -2.11
N ASP A 75 -27.55 19.51 -3.37
CA ASP A 75 -26.24 19.25 -3.98
C ASP A 75 -25.25 20.33 -3.50
N ASP A 76 -24.49 20.04 -2.43
CA ASP A 76 -23.60 20.99 -1.75
C ASP A 76 -22.33 21.28 -2.56
N THR A 77 -22.54 21.95 -3.69
CA THR A 77 -21.51 22.46 -4.61
C THR A 77 -20.82 23.72 -4.04
N THR A 78 -20.55 23.73 -2.74
CA THR A 78 -19.76 24.77 -2.06
C THR A 78 -18.28 24.56 -2.33
N THR A 79 -17.63 25.56 -2.90
CA THR A 79 -16.20 25.54 -3.23
C THR A 79 -15.33 25.39 -1.98
N GLY A 80 -14.67 24.24 -1.83
CA GLY A 80 -13.81 23.92 -0.68
C GLY A 80 -14.51 23.10 0.39
N ALA A 81 -15.26 22.06 -0.02
CA ALA A 81 -15.71 21.01 0.88
C ALA A 81 -14.52 20.36 1.63
N PRO A 82 -14.72 19.88 2.87
CA PRO A 82 -13.80 18.91 3.47
C PRO A 82 -13.79 17.61 2.65
N PRO A 83 -12.85 16.67 2.88
CA PRO A 83 -13.04 15.30 2.43
C PRO A 83 -14.39 14.76 2.95
N ASP A 84 -15.10 13.98 2.12
CA ASP A 84 -16.45 13.52 2.44
C ASP A 84 -16.47 12.42 3.52
N CYS A 85 -15.29 11.94 3.93
CA CYS A 85 -15.04 10.94 4.98
C CYS A 85 -13.58 11.03 5.50
N ASP A 86 -13.33 10.49 6.69
CA ASP A 86 -11.98 10.31 7.26
C ASP A 86 -11.46 8.90 6.90
N PRO A 87 -10.32 8.77 6.19
CA PRO A 87 -9.85 7.48 5.69
C PRO A 87 -9.24 6.57 6.76
N PHE A 88 -8.91 7.08 7.96
CA PHE A 88 -8.55 6.27 9.13
C PHE A 88 -9.78 5.83 9.92
N ALA A 89 -10.84 6.66 9.96
CA ALA A 89 -12.09 6.33 10.63
C ALA A 89 -12.99 5.39 9.80
N GLN A 90 -12.90 5.45 8.47
CA GLN A 90 -13.77 4.75 7.51
C GLN A 90 -15.26 5.01 7.83
N ASP A 91 -15.61 6.28 8.08
CA ASP A 91 -16.92 6.72 8.60
C ASP A 91 -18.04 6.83 7.53
N CYS A 92 -17.95 5.99 6.50
CA CYS A 92 -18.91 5.89 5.41
C CYS A 92 -20.19 5.10 5.76
N PRO A 93 -21.27 5.23 4.96
CA PRO A 93 -22.48 4.40 5.07
C PRO A 93 -22.21 2.89 4.93
N GLU A 94 -23.12 2.06 5.48
CA GLU A 94 -23.05 0.59 5.36
C GLU A 94 -23.01 0.15 3.88
N GLY A 95 -21.92 -0.51 3.48
CA GLY A 95 -21.68 -0.94 2.09
C GLY A 95 -20.84 0.04 1.24
N GLU A 96 -20.35 1.13 1.84
CA GLU A 96 -19.41 2.08 1.23
C GLU A 96 -18.10 2.15 2.03
N LYS A 97 -16.98 2.44 1.35
CA LYS A 97 -15.65 2.63 1.95
C LYS A 97 -15.06 3.99 1.59
N CYS A 98 -14.23 4.54 2.47
CA CYS A 98 -13.58 5.84 2.29
C CYS A 98 -12.29 5.67 1.48
N VAL A 99 -12.22 6.26 0.29
CA VAL A 99 -11.09 6.12 -0.65
C VAL A 99 -10.44 7.47 -0.98
N PRO A 100 -9.13 7.51 -1.26
CA PRO A 100 -8.50 8.66 -1.89
C PRO A 100 -9.06 8.90 -3.30
N TYR A 101 -9.15 10.15 -3.74
CA TYR A 101 -9.51 10.50 -5.12
C TYR A 101 -8.93 11.86 -5.54
N ALA A 102 -8.99 12.11 -6.85
CA ALA A 102 -8.62 13.38 -7.49
C ALA A 102 -9.83 14.32 -7.55
N TRP A 103 -9.83 15.41 -6.76
CA TRP A 103 -10.87 16.44 -6.82
C TRP A 103 -10.57 17.49 -7.91
N SER A 104 -9.34 18.01 -7.94
CA SER A 104 -9.00 19.20 -8.74
C SER A 104 -7.74 19.06 -9.60
N SER A 105 -6.93 18.04 -9.33
CA SER A 105 -5.67 17.74 -9.99
C SER A 105 -5.62 16.26 -10.39
N PRO A 106 -4.64 15.78 -11.16
CA PRO A 106 -4.45 14.34 -11.37
C PRO A 106 -3.95 13.59 -10.13
N SER A 107 -3.55 14.30 -9.08
CA SER A 107 -3.11 13.73 -7.81
C SER A 107 -4.30 13.30 -6.98
N LEU A 108 -4.16 12.20 -6.25
CA LEU A 108 -5.05 11.85 -5.15
C LEU A 108 -4.86 12.91 -4.05
N ASP A 109 -5.85 13.79 -3.90
CA ASP A 109 -5.75 15.04 -3.13
C ASP A 109 -6.88 15.23 -2.10
N SER A 110 -7.87 14.33 -2.11
CA SER A 110 -9.14 14.39 -1.36
C SER A 110 -9.66 12.97 -1.04
N ASN A 111 -10.63 12.81 -0.12
CA ASN A 111 -11.28 11.52 0.18
C ASN A 111 -12.80 11.59 -0.01
N LYS A 112 -13.39 10.46 -0.40
CA LYS A 112 -14.85 10.29 -0.53
C LYS A 112 -15.30 8.86 -0.25
N CYS A 113 -16.57 8.68 0.08
CA CYS A 113 -17.20 7.37 0.12
C CYS A 113 -17.47 6.83 -1.29
N VAL A 114 -17.20 5.55 -1.51
CA VAL A 114 -17.59 4.80 -2.72
C VAL A 114 -18.20 3.45 -2.33
N PRO A 115 -19.18 2.92 -3.09
CA PRO A 115 -19.72 1.59 -2.83
C PRO A 115 -18.63 0.51 -2.98
N VAL A 116 -18.66 -0.49 -2.11
CA VAL A 116 -17.81 -1.68 -2.20
C VAL A 116 -18.32 -2.54 -3.36
N LEU A 117 -17.61 -2.57 -4.49
CA LEU A 117 -18.05 -3.25 -5.71
C LEU A 117 -17.53 -4.70 -5.85
N GLY A 118 -16.56 -5.10 -5.03
CA GLY A 118 -15.94 -6.41 -5.10
C GLY A 118 -15.62 -7.02 -3.74
N SER A 119 -14.67 -7.95 -3.75
CA SER A 119 -14.29 -8.74 -2.57
C SER A 119 -12.87 -9.32 -2.71
N GLN A 120 -12.01 -8.67 -3.50
CA GLN A 120 -10.59 -9.03 -3.60
C GLN A 120 -9.92 -8.62 -2.30
N GLY A 121 -9.20 -9.56 -1.67
CA GLY A 121 -8.52 -9.33 -0.39
C GLY A 121 -7.14 -8.69 -0.55
N GLU A 122 -6.54 -8.30 0.59
CA GLU A 122 -5.17 -7.77 0.66
C GLU A 122 -4.17 -8.64 -0.14
N GLY A 123 -3.37 -8.00 -1.00
CA GLY A 123 -2.40 -8.64 -1.87
C GLY A 123 -2.98 -9.33 -3.11
N GLU A 124 -4.30 -9.38 -3.30
CA GLU A 124 -4.90 -9.89 -4.55
C GLU A 124 -4.89 -8.82 -5.66
N PRO A 125 -4.71 -9.21 -6.95
CA PRO A 125 -4.82 -8.28 -8.07
C PRO A 125 -6.21 -7.67 -8.21
N CYS A 126 -6.26 -6.41 -8.62
CA CYS A 126 -7.47 -5.59 -8.64
C CYS A 126 -7.62 -4.72 -9.90
N THR A 127 -8.81 -4.18 -10.11
CA THR A 127 -9.20 -3.31 -11.21
C THR A 127 -9.59 -1.92 -10.69
N TYR A 128 -8.86 -0.88 -11.08
CA TYR A 128 -9.17 0.50 -10.69
C TYR A 128 -9.89 1.29 -11.78
N SER A 129 -10.94 2.04 -11.41
CA SER A 129 -11.72 2.87 -12.34
C SER A 129 -11.08 4.25 -12.63
N GLY A 130 -9.89 4.51 -12.07
CA GLY A 130 -9.13 5.75 -12.30
C GLY A 130 -9.49 6.88 -11.33
N VAL A 131 -8.56 7.85 -11.21
CA VAL A 131 -8.46 8.80 -10.08
C VAL A 131 -9.72 9.62 -9.75
N PHE A 132 -10.62 9.85 -10.72
CA PHE A 132 -11.85 10.62 -10.49
C PHE A 132 -13.03 9.77 -10.00
N GLU A 133 -13.22 8.57 -10.58
CA GLU A 133 -14.26 7.63 -10.15
C GLU A 133 -13.85 6.95 -8.85
N SER A 134 -12.57 6.56 -8.74
CA SER A 134 -11.91 5.95 -7.59
C SER A 134 -12.61 4.71 -6.99
N THR A 135 -13.40 4.01 -7.81
CA THR A 135 -13.97 2.70 -7.50
C THR A 135 -13.04 1.57 -7.92
N ASP A 136 -13.03 0.48 -7.15
CA ASP A 136 -12.30 -0.75 -7.43
C ASP A 136 -13.10 -2.01 -7.06
N ASP A 137 -12.52 -3.18 -7.29
CA ASP A 137 -13.05 -4.51 -6.91
C ASP A 137 -12.41 -5.10 -5.63
N CYS A 138 -11.68 -4.30 -4.86
CA CYS A 138 -11.18 -4.64 -3.53
C CYS A 138 -12.31 -4.66 -2.48
N ASP A 139 -12.09 -5.39 -1.38
CA ASP A 139 -13.05 -5.50 -0.28
C ASP A 139 -13.28 -4.18 0.51
N GLU A 140 -14.06 -4.25 1.59
CA GLU A 140 -14.40 -3.08 2.42
C GLU A 140 -13.21 -2.53 3.24
N THR A 141 -12.10 -3.25 3.32
CA THR A 141 -10.93 -2.92 4.17
C THR A 141 -9.69 -2.48 3.38
N SER A 142 -9.78 -2.47 2.05
CA SER A 142 -8.64 -2.28 1.15
C SER A 142 -8.97 -1.44 -0.08
N PHE A 143 -7.95 -0.93 -0.76
CA PHE A 143 -8.05 -0.08 -1.94
C PHE A 143 -7.04 -0.50 -3.02
N CYS A 144 -7.42 -0.37 -4.28
CA CYS A 144 -6.60 -0.83 -5.41
C CYS A 144 -5.43 0.13 -5.70
N PHE A 145 -4.24 -0.23 -5.21
CA PHE A 145 -3.03 0.55 -5.44
C PHE A 145 -2.40 0.17 -6.79
N ILE A 146 -2.61 1.02 -7.80
CA ILE A 146 -2.03 0.87 -9.14
C ILE A 146 -0.54 1.18 -9.10
N PHE A 147 0.27 0.24 -9.59
CA PHE A 147 1.74 0.32 -9.57
C PHE A 147 2.37 0.42 -10.97
N ASN A 148 1.60 0.48 -12.06
CA ASN A 148 2.13 0.75 -13.40
C ASN A 148 1.14 1.46 -14.33
N THR A 149 1.67 2.00 -15.43
CA THR A 149 0.87 2.66 -16.48
C THR A 149 -0.06 1.73 -17.28
N GLU A 150 0.03 0.41 -17.12
CA GLU A 150 -0.87 -0.56 -17.75
C GLU A 150 -2.18 -0.78 -16.95
N GLY A 151 -2.23 -0.27 -15.71
CA GLY A 151 -3.41 -0.32 -14.84
C GLY A 151 -3.46 -1.57 -13.96
N GLU A 152 -2.32 -2.24 -13.74
CA GLU A 152 -2.21 -3.32 -12.78
C GLU A 152 -2.04 -2.76 -11.36
N GLY A 153 -2.74 -3.37 -10.40
CA GLY A 153 -2.68 -3.01 -8.99
C GLY A 153 -2.91 -4.21 -8.07
N LEU A 154 -2.53 -4.05 -6.81
CA LEU A 154 -2.93 -4.95 -5.71
C LEU A 154 -3.86 -4.21 -4.75
N CYS A 155 -4.79 -4.93 -4.12
CA CYS A 155 -5.52 -4.42 -2.98
C CYS A 155 -4.56 -4.24 -1.79
N GLN A 156 -4.37 -3.01 -1.35
CA GLN A 156 -3.61 -2.67 -0.13
C GLN A 156 -4.60 -2.27 0.96
N SER A 157 -4.40 -2.74 2.19
CA SER A 157 -5.31 -2.44 3.30
C SER A 157 -5.17 -0.99 3.78
N PHE A 158 -6.26 -0.43 4.30
CA PHE A 158 -6.22 0.91 4.90
C PHE A 158 -5.47 0.88 6.25
N CYS A 159 -4.67 1.91 6.50
CA CYS A 159 -4.06 2.09 7.81
C CYS A 159 -5.12 2.32 8.88
N THR A 160 -5.03 1.55 9.96
CA THR A 160 -5.88 1.71 11.14
C THR A 160 -5.19 2.61 12.19
N GLY A 161 -5.87 2.92 13.29
CA GLY A 161 -5.30 3.78 14.35
C GLY A 161 -5.57 5.26 14.10
N THR A 162 -4.53 6.09 14.04
CA THR A 162 -4.63 7.53 13.73
C THR A 162 -3.42 8.00 12.92
N VAL A 163 -3.51 9.19 12.30
CA VAL A 163 -2.39 9.80 11.56
C VAL A 163 -1.10 9.96 12.38
N ASP A 164 -1.19 10.22 13.69
CA ASP A 164 -0.04 10.34 14.61
C ASP A 164 0.46 8.98 15.15
N ALA A 165 -0.32 7.91 14.98
CA ALA A 165 -0.04 6.56 15.47
C ALA A 165 -0.72 5.51 14.57
N PRO A 166 -0.28 5.37 13.30
CA PRO A 166 -0.90 4.46 12.35
C PRO A 166 -0.52 3.00 12.63
N VAL A 167 -1.40 2.07 12.25
CA VAL A 167 -1.26 0.64 12.54
C VAL A 167 -1.61 -0.20 11.31
N CYS A 168 -0.67 -1.08 10.94
CA CYS A 168 -0.73 -2.03 9.83
C CYS A 168 -0.42 -3.47 10.30
N GLY A 169 -0.39 -4.43 9.37
CA GLY A 169 0.00 -5.82 9.64
C GLY A 169 1.46 -5.99 10.03
N GLN A 170 1.86 -7.23 10.37
CA GLN A 170 3.27 -7.55 10.59
C GLN A 170 4.02 -7.57 9.26
N GLY A 171 5.13 -6.84 9.18
CA GLY A 171 5.88 -6.69 7.94
C GLY A 171 5.32 -5.61 7.01
N GLN A 172 4.46 -4.72 7.50
CA GLN A 172 3.92 -3.58 6.75
C GLN A 172 4.16 -2.27 7.50
N THR A 173 4.24 -1.16 6.75
CA THR A 173 4.21 0.20 7.31
C THR A 173 3.09 1.01 6.66
N CYS A 174 2.65 2.07 7.34
CA CYS A 174 1.62 2.96 6.81
C CYS A 174 2.24 4.05 5.94
N VAL A 175 1.97 4.02 4.63
CA VAL A 175 2.30 5.12 3.72
C VAL A 175 1.18 6.15 3.76
N ILE A 176 1.51 7.34 4.30
CA ILE A 176 0.61 8.50 4.37
C ILE A 176 1.08 9.56 3.38
N ASP A 177 0.31 9.75 2.30
CA ASP A 177 0.61 10.71 1.23
C ASP A 177 -0.69 11.31 0.64
N GLY A 178 -0.64 12.04 -0.48
CA GLY A 178 -1.79 12.70 -1.06
C GLY A 178 -2.36 13.78 -0.13
N GLN A 179 -1.48 14.48 0.59
CA GLN A 179 -1.80 15.38 1.72
C GLN A 179 -2.52 14.70 2.90
N GLY A 180 -2.40 13.37 3.03
CA GLY A 180 -3.08 12.56 4.05
C GLY A 180 -4.32 11.84 3.54
N SER A 181 -4.66 11.96 2.25
CA SER A 181 -5.77 11.22 1.64
C SER A 181 -5.42 9.76 1.34
N ILE A 182 -4.15 9.46 1.06
CA ILE A 182 -3.64 8.10 0.95
C ILE A 182 -3.19 7.67 2.35
N ASN A 183 -3.68 6.53 2.83
CA ASN A 183 -3.28 5.88 4.07
C ASN A 183 -3.24 4.35 3.86
N LEU A 184 -2.26 3.86 3.10
CA LEU A 184 -2.19 2.44 2.73
C LEU A 184 -1.10 1.72 3.51
N CYS A 185 -1.43 0.54 4.01
CA CYS A 185 -0.47 -0.41 4.52
C CYS A 185 0.28 -1.03 3.34
N ILE A 186 1.58 -0.78 3.25
CA ILE A 186 2.45 -1.30 2.20
C ILE A 186 3.45 -2.27 2.81
N ASP A 187 3.65 -3.41 2.16
CA ASP A 187 4.62 -4.43 2.56
C ASP A 187 6.04 -3.84 2.62
N THR A 188 6.70 -4.06 3.75
CA THR A 188 8.13 -3.80 3.95
C THR A 188 8.96 -4.98 3.44
N CYS A 189 10.18 -4.72 3.01
CA CYS A 189 11.08 -5.72 2.45
C CYS A 189 12.52 -5.54 2.95
N ASP A 190 13.36 -6.55 2.73
CA ASP A 190 14.80 -6.50 2.95
C ASP A 190 15.49 -6.47 1.58
N PRO A 191 16.30 -5.45 1.24
CA PRO A 191 16.97 -5.35 -0.06
C PRO A 191 18.02 -6.46 -0.28
N LEU A 192 18.41 -7.21 0.76
CA LEU A 192 19.34 -8.33 0.70
C LEU A 192 18.65 -9.69 0.49
N ALA A 193 17.31 -9.74 0.52
CA ALA A 193 16.52 -10.98 0.52
C ALA A 193 15.34 -10.95 -0.49
N PRO A 194 14.88 -12.11 -0.96
CA PRO A 194 13.73 -12.17 -1.87
C PRO A 194 12.40 -12.17 -1.11
N ALA A 195 11.32 -11.62 -1.64
CA ALA A 195 11.17 -10.69 -2.77
C ALA A 195 9.75 -10.10 -2.68
N CYS A 196 9.54 -8.89 -3.18
CA CYS A 196 8.20 -8.31 -3.26
C CYS A 196 7.29 -9.09 -4.23
N PRO A 197 5.95 -9.05 -4.06
CA PRO A 197 5.02 -9.70 -4.99
C PRO A 197 5.19 -9.14 -6.41
N GLU A 198 5.52 -10.00 -7.38
CA GLU A 198 5.68 -9.61 -8.79
C GLU A 198 4.43 -8.84 -9.29
N PRO A 199 4.59 -7.67 -9.95
CA PRO A 199 5.84 -7.09 -10.48
C PRO A 199 6.46 -5.99 -9.60
N LEU A 200 6.19 -5.96 -8.29
CA LEU A 200 6.73 -4.94 -7.38
C LEU A 200 8.23 -5.14 -7.11
N GLY A 201 8.97 -4.02 -6.98
CA GLY A 201 10.36 -3.99 -6.55
C GLY A 201 10.50 -3.63 -5.07
N CYS A 202 11.63 -4.02 -4.45
CA CYS A 202 11.98 -3.58 -3.09
C CYS A 202 12.77 -2.27 -3.18
N THR A 203 12.12 -1.14 -2.87
CA THR A 203 12.67 0.21 -3.07
C THR A 203 12.86 0.92 -1.74
N TRP A 204 13.96 1.66 -1.58
CA TRP A 204 14.19 2.46 -0.38
C TRP A 204 13.25 3.67 -0.33
N ILE A 205 12.43 3.76 0.71
CA ILE A 205 11.52 4.88 0.98
C ILE A 205 11.70 5.27 2.45
N SER A 206 12.60 6.23 2.65
CA SER A 206 13.14 6.64 3.96
C SER A 206 12.08 6.74 5.08
N PRO A 207 12.26 6.02 6.22
CA PRO A 207 13.46 5.28 6.60
C PRO A 207 13.55 3.84 6.06
N ASP A 208 12.43 3.25 5.62
CA ASP A 208 12.28 1.82 5.39
C ASP A 208 12.53 1.40 3.93
N PHE A 209 12.33 0.12 3.64
CA PHE A 209 12.30 -0.45 2.29
C PHE A 209 10.92 -1.04 2.02
N LEU A 210 10.28 -0.64 0.92
CA LEU A 210 8.88 -0.94 0.62
C LEU A 210 8.73 -1.65 -0.73
N CYS A 211 7.69 -2.48 -0.83
CA CYS A 211 7.27 -3.12 -2.07
C CYS A 211 6.44 -2.17 -2.92
N THR A 212 7.07 -1.55 -3.92
CA THR A 212 6.44 -0.51 -4.77
C THR A 212 6.53 -0.83 -6.26
N SER A 213 5.91 0.04 -7.06
CA SER A 213 6.20 0.16 -8.48
C SER A 213 7.71 0.24 -8.74
N HIS A 214 8.16 -0.39 -9.83
CA HIS A 214 9.54 -0.41 -10.26
C HIS A 214 9.57 -0.39 -11.79
N GLU A 215 9.49 0.82 -12.37
CA GLU A 215 9.23 1.02 -13.81
C GLU A 215 10.49 1.08 -14.68
N GLU A 216 11.67 1.32 -14.10
CA GLU A 216 12.95 1.33 -14.84
C GLU A 216 13.94 0.32 -14.21
N THR A 217 14.83 -0.24 -15.04
CA THR A 217 15.70 -1.38 -14.65
C THR A 217 17.17 -1.09 -14.96
N ASP A 218 17.64 0.10 -14.61
CA ASP A 218 19.03 0.52 -14.85
C ASP A 218 20.01 -0.43 -14.15
N LEU A 219 21.09 -0.79 -14.84
CA LEU A 219 22.08 -1.73 -14.32
C LEU A 219 23.09 -1.03 -13.39
N LEU A 220 23.81 -1.84 -12.62
CA LEU A 220 24.87 -1.37 -11.73
C LEU A 220 25.87 -0.45 -12.46
N GLY A 221 26.06 0.77 -11.94
CA GLY A 221 26.91 1.81 -12.53
C GLY A 221 26.31 2.60 -13.70
N GLU A 222 25.09 2.29 -14.13
CA GLU A 222 24.36 3.11 -15.11
C GLU A 222 23.72 4.34 -14.44
N SER A 223 23.34 5.34 -15.25
CA SER A 223 22.84 6.64 -14.79
C SER A 223 21.35 6.59 -14.48
N CYS A 224 20.97 6.92 -13.25
CA CYS A 224 19.59 7.02 -12.78
C CYS A 224 19.21 8.49 -12.51
N GLU A 225 17.91 8.80 -12.57
CA GLU A 225 17.38 10.14 -12.21
C GLU A 225 16.54 10.11 -10.92
N GLU A 226 15.87 9.00 -10.60
CA GLU A 226 15.10 8.78 -9.36
C GLU A 226 15.53 7.49 -8.64
N ILE A 227 15.19 7.35 -7.35
CA ILE A 227 15.61 6.22 -6.48
C ILE A 227 15.12 4.87 -7.02
N ALA A 228 13.91 4.83 -7.58
CA ALA A 228 13.23 3.61 -8.03
C ALA A 228 13.70 3.07 -9.40
N ASN A 229 14.67 3.74 -10.06
CA ASN A 229 15.04 3.42 -11.45
C ASN A 229 16.10 2.32 -11.57
N CYS A 230 16.80 2.04 -10.47
CA CYS A 230 17.87 1.06 -10.41
C CYS A 230 17.32 -0.34 -10.15
N GLY A 231 17.74 -1.33 -10.95
CA GLY A 231 17.19 -2.70 -10.92
C GLY A 231 17.22 -3.41 -9.55
N PRO A 232 16.51 -4.54 -9.37
CA PRO A 232 16.30 -5.14 -8.06
C PRO A 232 17.60 -5.46 -7.31
N GLY A 233 17.70 -5.00 -6.06
CA GLY A 233 18.92 -5.09 -5.24
C GLY A 233 19.89 -3.91 -5.41
N LEU A 234 19.51 -2.89 -6.20
CA LEU A 234 20.25 -1.64 -6.39
C LEU A 234 19.47 -0.44 -5.86
N THR A 235 20.14 0.71 -5.73
CA THR A 235 19.52 2.03 -5.49
C THR A 235 20.30 3.12 -6.22
N CYS A 236 19.62 4.21 -6.57
CA CYS A 236 20.28 5.40 -7.10
C CYS A 236 21.07 6.12 -5.99
N VAL A 237 22.34 6.46 -6.25
CA VAL A 237 23.19 7.24 -5.34
C VAL A 237 23.91 8.38 -6.05
N ASP A 238 24.18 9.47 -5.32
CA ASP A 238 24.97 10.60 -5.81
C ASP A 238 26.34 10.15 -6.36
N SER A 239 26.75 10.75 -7.47
CA SER A 239 28.06 10.51 -8.10
C SER A 239 29.26 10.78 -7.19
N GLU A 240 29.12 11.59 -6.14
CA GLU A 240 30.16 11.82 -5.12
C GLU A 240 30.39 10.59 -4.22
N ALA A 241 29.43 9.66 -4.15
CA ALA A 241 29.54 8.41 -3.39
C ALA A 241 30.19 7.26 -4.18
N LEU A 242 30.51 7.45 -5.48
CA LEU A 242 31.04 6.38 -6.34
C LEU A 242 32.42 6.75 -6.93
N PRO A 243 33.36 5.79 -7.09
CA PRO A 243 34.67 6.03 -7.70
C PRO A 243 34.59 6.47 -9.17
N GLU A 244 33.63 5.90 -9.91
CA GLU A 244 33.29 6.27 -11.28
C GLU A 244 31.76 6.29 -11.43
N CYS A 245 31.21 7.44 -11.84
CA CYS A 245 29.83 7.59 -12.30
C CYS A 245 29.82 8.59 -13.47
N ALA A 246 29.03 8.30 -14.51
CA ALA A 246 29.02 9.08 -15.76
C ALA A 246 28.03 10.26 -15.75
N SER A 247 27.26 10.42 -14.68
CA SER A 247 26.12 11.34 -14.54
C SER A 247 26.14 12.02 -13.16
N THR A 248 25.05 12.68 -12.77
CA THR A 248 24.88 13.24 -11.41
C THR A 248 24.68 12.17 -10.34
N ALA A 249 24.01 11.08 -10.70
CA ALA A 249 23.78 9.90 -9.86
C ALA A 249 23.90 8.63 -10.70
N CYS A 250 24.25 7.51 -10.07
CA CYS A 250 24.33 6.20 -10.71
C CYS A 250 23.85 5.09 -9.76
N CYS A 251 23.49 3.94 -10.31
CA CYS A 251 23.03 2.79 -9.52
C CYS A 251 24.17 2.09 -8.77
N ALA A 252 23.98 1.86 -7.47
CA ALA A 252 24.88 1.09 -6.59
C ALA A 252 24.15 -0.12 -6.00
N GLU A 253 24.88 -1.20 -5.69
CA GLU A 253 24.32 -2.43 -5.10
C GLU A 253 24.27 -2.37 -3.56
N PHE A 254 23.24 -2.99 -2.98
CA PHE A 254 23.19 -3.28 -1.55
C PHE A 254 24.06 -4.50 -1.19
N CYS A 255 24.54 -4.56 0.05
CA CYS A 255 25.45 -5.60 0.52
C CYS A 255 25.22 -5.94 2.00
N ALA A 256 25.53 -7.18 2.40
CA ALA A 256 25.37 -7.65 3.78
C ALA A 256 26.60 -7.27 4.62
N LEU A 257 26.41 -6.46 5.66
CA LEU A 257 27.49 -6.01 6.56
C LEU A 257 28.09 -7.13 7.43
N ASP A 258 27.38 -8.24 7.60
CA ASP A 258 27.83 -9.39 8.38
C ASP A 258 28.40 -10.55 7.53
N ASP A 259 28.38 -10.44 6.20
CA ASP A 259 29.05 -11.37 5.30
C ASP A 259 30.54 -11.01 5.12
N PRO A 260 31.49 -11.81 5.65
CA PRO A 260 32.92 -11.56 5.49
C PRO A 260 33.44 -11.84 4.07
N GLU A 261 32.62 -12.40 3.18
CA GLU A 261 32.91 -12.58 1.75
C GLU A 261 32.14 -11.58 0.85
N ALA A 262 31.48 -10.56 1.43
CA ALA A 262 30.85 -9.47 0.69
C ALA A 262 31.89 -8.71 -0.18
N VAL A 263 31.74 -8.82 -1.49
CA VAL A 263 32.55 -8.12 -2.49
C VAL A 263 31.63 -7.27 -3.35
N CYS A 264 31.78 -5.96 -3.25
CA CYS A 264 31.15 -5.02 -4.16
C CYS A 264 31.69 -5.19 -5.58
N THR A 265 30.79 -5.17 -6.57
CA THR A 265 31.07 -5.41 -7.97
C THR A 265 31.66 -4.17 -8.66
N LEU A 266 31.36 -2.96 -8.17
CA LEU A 266 32.00 -1.71 -8.61
C LEU A 266 33.41 -1.55 -8.01
N GLU A 267 34.44 -1.67 -8.86
CA GLU A 267 35.85 -1.49 -8.50
C GLU A 267 36.10 -0.18 -7.72
N GLY A 268 36.70 -0.30 -6.53
CA GLY A 268 37.01 0.83 -5.64
C GLY A 268 35.91 1.19 -4.63
N THR A 269 34.74 0.55 -4.69
CA THR A 269 33.74 0.61 -3.61
C THR A 269 34.04 -0.42 -2.51
N GLN A 270 33.46 -0.22 -1.33
CA GLN A 270 33.42 -1.16 -0.20
C GLN A 270 32.02 -1.17 0.41
N CYS A 271 31.67 -2.24 1.13
CA CYS A 271 30.39 -2.37 1.81
C CYS A 271 30.38 -1.51 3.08
N GLU A 272 29.84 -0.30 2.98
CA GLU A 272 29.71 0.65 4.09
C GLU A 272 28.29 0.62 4.66
N PRO A 273 28.06 0.93 5.96
CA PRO A 273 26.72 0.92 6.54
C PRO A 273 25.77 1.92 5.86
N PHE A 274 24.62 1.44 5.38
CA PHE A 274 23.63 2.29 4.72
C PHE A 274 22.95 3.23 5.73
N TYR A 275 22.62 2.70 6.91
CA TYR A 275 22.09 3.47 8.03
C TYR A 275 23.20 4.02 8.93
N SER A 276 23.00 5.23 9.43
CA SER A 276 23.85 5.78 10.51
C SER A 276 23.74 4.95 11.80
N PRO A 277 24.79 4.89 12.64
CA PRO A 277 24.84 4.00 13.80
C PRO A 277 23.66 4.17 14.76
N GLY A 278 22.84 3.11 14.88
CA GLY A 278 21.64 3.10 15.73
C GLY A 278 20.43 3.82 15.13
N GLN A 279 20.38 4.01 13.80
CA GLN A 279 19.23 4.56 13.07
C GLN A 279 18.60 3.58 12.07
N ALA A 280 19.11 2.36 11.95
CA ALA A 280 18.47 1.30 11.17
C ALA A 280 17.14 0.86 11.85
N PRO A 281 16.07 0.59 11.08
CA PRO A 281 14.91 -0.15 11.55
C PRO A 281 15.28 -1.58 12.02
N GLU A 282 14.45 -2.17 12.88
CA GLU A 282 14.67 -3.53 13.42
C GLU A 282 14.60 -4.57 12.28
N GLY A 283 15.68 -5.33 12.09
CA GLY A 283 15.86 -6.28 11.00
C GLY A 283 16.72 -5.76 9.85
N LEU A 284 16.94 -4.44 9.75
CA LEU A 284 17.73 -3.81 8.69
C LEU A 284 19.14 -3.39 9.15
N GLU A 285 19.57 -3.77 10.36
CA GLU A 285 20.90 -3.41 10.90
C GLU A 285 22.08 -3.98 10.10
N ASN A 286 21.84 -5.02 9.28
CA ASN A 286 22.83 -5.64 8.40
C ASN A 286 22.89 -5.00 7.00
N VAL A 287 22.01 -4.04 6.66
CA VAL A 287 21.97 -3.42 5.32
C VAL A 287 23.14 -2.44 5.15
N GLY A 288 24.05 -2.80 4.26
CA GLY A 288 25.13 -1.96 3.75
C GLY A 288 24.89 -1.57 2.29
N ILE A 289 25.69 -0.62 1.80
CA ILE A 289 25.69 -0.17 0.42
C ILE A 289 27.12 -0.09 -0.12
N CYS A 290 27.30 -0.44 -1.38
CA CYS A 290 28.60 -0.42 -2.06
C CYS A 290 28.94 0.97 -2.59
N ILE A 291 29.67 1.74 -1.77
CA ILE A 291 30.09 3.11 -2.07
C ILE A 291 31.61 3.28 -1.90
N ALA A 292 32.15 4.40 -2.36
CA ALA A 292 33.54 4.77 -2.14
C ALA A 292 33.83 4.88 -0.62
N PRO A 293 34.91 4.27 -0.11
CA PRO A 293 35.22 4.27 1.32
C PRO A 293 35.58 5.67 1.84
N PRO A 294 35.32 5.97 3.13
CA PRO A 294 35.64 7.26 3.73
C PRO A 294 37.18 7.53 3.79
N PRO A 295 37.60 8.81 3.67
CA PRO A 295 39.01 9.23 3.51
C PRO A 295 39.85 9.35 4.81
#